data_AF-A0A1X2G6P4-F1
#
_entry.id   AF-A0A1X2G6P4-F1
#
_cell.length_a   1.000
_cell.length_b   1.000
_cell.length_c   1.000
_cell.angle_alpha   90.00
_cell.angle_beta   90.00
_cell.angle_gamma   90.00
#
_symmetry.space_group_name_H-M   'P 1'
#
loop_
_entity.id
_entity.type
_entity.pdbx_description
1 polymer ?
#
loop_
_entity_poly.entity_id
_entity_poly.type
_entity_poly.pdbx_seq_one_letter_code
_entity_poly.pdbx_strand_id
1 'polypeptide(L)'
;MAETPPEDQLSWSAVVTKGRTNATVPRMLTRKSPLGQKERLEHSIIFETPDIQQKWLTQRAAAIIQNSLHPDTVLFELRANDFEHYTDAYRLLIEKIGPLKGNGARPISRFGNALKPELIIETKFETPELNKKAVTEGFQHKGVLYKAVPAGSKTEGNRLQTVTLSQLPYDISDEEIVNGLRNSMRYFGKVLRVTKFTDHGWFEGEAKVSLDTNPVED
;
A
#
# COMPACT_ATOMS: atom_id res chain seq x y z
N MET A 1 -18.79 -56.07 23.74
CA MET A 1 -19.89 -55.39 23.02
C MET A 1 -19.71 -53.91 23.27
N ALA A 2 -19.17 -53.16 22.30
CA ALA A 2 -18.97 -51.73 22.43
C ALA A 2 -20.20 -51.03 21.83
N GLU A 3 -20.90 -50.24 22.65
CA GLU A 3 -22.05 -49.44 22.24
C GLU A 3 -21.62 -48.39 21.22
N THR A 4 -22.22 -48.43 20.04
CA THR A 4 -22.13 -47.36 19.04
C THR A 4 -22.94 -46.15 19.52
N PRO A 5 -22.37 -44.94 19.56
CA PRO A 5 -23.11 -43.75 19.94
C PRO A 5 -24.12 -43.34 18.85
N PRO A 6 -25.20 -42.63 19.21
CA PRO A 6 -26.29 -42.26 18.31
C PRO A 6 -25.83 -41.33 17.18
N GLU A 7 -26.38 -41.52 15.98
CA GLU A 7 -25.96 -40.92 14.69
C GLU A 7 -26.02 -39.38 14.60
N ASP A 8 -26.51 -38.67 15.63
CA ASP A 8 -26.67 -37.20 15.60
C ASP A 8 -25.68 -36.43 16.50
N GLN A 9 -24.72 -37.09 17.14
CA GLN A 9 -23.65 -36.39 17.85
C GLN A 9 -22.43 -36.18 16.96
N LEU A 10 -22.31 -34.97 16.41
CA LEU A 10 -21.07 -34.50 15.79
C LEU A 10 -19.91 -34.67 16.79
N SER A 11 -18.90 -35.44 16.39
CA SER A 11 -17.66 -35.57 17.13
C SER A 11 -17.08 -34.21 17.51
N TRP A 12 -16.57 -34.05 18.72
CA TRP A 12 -15.86 -32.84 19.16
C TRP A 12 -14.75 -32.43 18.19
N SER A 13 -14.09 -33.40 17.53
CA SER A 13 -13.09 -33.11 16.49
C SER A 13 -13.71 -32.46 15.25
N ALA A 14 -14.92 -32.84 14.86
CA ALA A 14 -15.67 -32.22 13.75
C ALA A 14 -16.18 -30.82 14.12
N VAL A 15 -16.61 -30.62 15.37
CA VAL A 15 -17.01 -29.30 15.90
C VAL A 15 -15.82 -28.32 15.89
N VAL A 16 -14.64 -28.75 16.34
CA VAL A 16 -13.42 -27.93 16.33
C VAL A 16 -12.95 -27.63 14.91
N THR A 17 -13.10 -28.58 13.98
CA THR A 17 -12.70 -28.39 12.57
C THR A 17 -13.64 -27.41 11.84
N LYS A 18 -14.95 -27.43 12.13
CA LYS A 18 -15.91 -26.39 11.71
C LYS A 18 -15.61 -25.04 12.37
N GLY A 19 -15.20 -25.02 13.64
CA GLY A 19 -14.77 -23.81 14.34
C GLY A 19 -13.51 -23.17 13.75
N ARG A 20 -12.57 -23.97 13.25
CA ARG A 20 -11.34 -23.48 12.58
C ARG A 20 -11.59 -22.86 11.21
N THR A 21 -12.55 -23.38 10.44
CA THR A 21 -12.95 -22.78 9.15
C THR A 21 -13.76 -21.50 9.33
N ASN A 22 -14.45 -21.38 10.47
CA ASN A 22 -15.16 -20.18 10.92
C ASN A 22 -14.37 -19.34 11.93
N ALA A 23 -13.05 -19.51 12.03
CA ALA A 23 -12.17 -18.55 12.70
C ALA A 23 -12.04 -17.28 11.84
N THR A 24 -13.18 -16.73 11.45
CA THR A 24 -13.28 -15.39 10.92
C THR A 24 -13.23 -14.51 12.14
N VAL A 25 -12.25 -13.61 12.21
CA VAL A 25 -12.33 -12.45 13.11
C VAL A 25 -13.76 -11.92 13.00
N PRO A 26 -14.53 -11.79 14.11
CA PRO A 26 -15.90 -11.33 14.05
C PRO A 26 -15.96 -10.10 13.15
N ARG A 27 -16.72 -10.20 12.05
CA ARG A 27 -16.88 -9.04 11.17
C ARG A 27 -17.55 -7.97 12.02
N MET A 28 -16.95 -6.79 12.07
CA MET A 28 -17.58 -5.60 12.63
C MET A 28 -19.02 -5.56 12.10
N LEU A 29 -20.00 -5.41 12.99
CA LEU A 29 -21.41 -5.31 12.61
C LEU A 29 -21.57 -4.21 11.56
N THR A 30 -22.60 -4.34 10.72
CA THR A 30 -22.84 -3.40 9.64
C THR A 30 -23.01 -1.99 10.21
N ARG A 31 -22.07 -1.11 9.85
CA ARG A 31 -21.93 0.30 10.28
C ARG A 31 -23.02 1.21 9.68
N LYS A 32 -24.28 0.85 9.91
CA LYS A 32 -25.44 1.68 9.57
C LYS A 32 -26.11 2.02 10.88
N SER A 33 -26.30 3.31 11.13
CA SER A 33 -27.10 3.72 12.28
C SER A 33 -28.51 3.12 12.17
N PRO A 34 -29.22 2.90 13.29
CA PRO A 34 -30.63 2.51 13.27
C PRO A 34 -31.52 3.46 12.44
N LEU A 35 -31.05 4.69 12.21
CA LEU A 35 -31.70 5.74 11.42
C LEU A 35 -31.22 5.79 9.96
N GLY A 36 -30.40 4.82 9.52
CA GLY A 36 -29.87 4.72 8.17
C GLY A 36 -28.74 5.70 7.85
N GLN A 37 -28.23 6.45 8.83
CA GLN A 37 -27.06 7.30 8.64
C GLN A 37 -25.81 6.43 8.51
N LYS A 38 -24.96 6.77 7.54
CA LYS A 38 -23.63 6.17 7.40
C LYS A 38 -22.71 6.83 8.41
N GLU A 39 -21.98 6.03 9.18
CA GLU A 39 -20.89 6.53 10.04
C GLU A 39 -19.91 7.38 9.21
N ARG A 40 -19.41 8.47 9.82
CA ARG A 40 -18.47 9.37 9.18
C ARG A 40 -17.08 9.01 9.69
N LEU A 41 -16.56 7.90 9.17
CA LEU A 41 -15.20 7.47 9.43
C LEU A 41 -14.21 8.46 8.81
N GLU A 42 -13.57 9.23 9.66
CA GLU A 42 -12.45 10.09 9.32
C GLU A 42 -11.14 9.32 9.54
N HIS A 43 -10.16 9.58 8.67
CA HIS A 43 -8.87 8.90 8.69
C HIS A 43 -7.77 9.93 8.92
N SER A 44 -7.02 9.78 10.00
CA SER A 44 -5.85 10.63 10.28
C SER A 44 -4.57 9.79 10.27
N ILE A 45 -3.53 10.28 9.60
CA ILE A 45 -2.21 9.64 9.62
C ILE A 45 -1.51 10.14 10.86
N ILE A 46 -1.28 9.26 11.83
CA ILE A 46 -0.61 9.61 13.09
C ILE A 46 0.88 9.24 13.06
N PHE A 47 1.29 8.42 12.09
CA PHE A 47 2.70 8.09 11.85
C PHE A 47 2.89 7.72 10.38
N GLU A 48 3.97 8.21 9.76
CA GLU A 48 4.37 7.83 8.40
C GLU A 48 5.90 7.98 8.24
N THR A 49 6.54 6.99 7.62
CA THR A 49 7.95 7.08 7.21
C THR A 49 8.05 7.71 5.82
N PRO A 50 9.11 8.50 5.54
CA PRO A 50 9.21 9.28 4.30
C PRO A 50 9.33 8.42 3.04
N ASP A 51 9.76 7.16 3.17
CA ASP A 51 10.02 6.21 2.09
C ASP A 51 8.81 5.36 1.68
N ILE A 52 7.72 5.35 2.47
CA ILE A 52 6.60 4.42 2.27
C ILE A 52 5.97 4.53 0.88
N GLN A 53 5.86 5.74 0.34
CA GLN A 53 5.26 5.98 -0.98
C GLN A 53 6.12 5.39 -2.10
N GLN A 54 7.44 5.52 -1.97
CA GLN A 54 8.39 4.93 -2.92
C GLN A 54 8.30 3.40 -2.89
N LYS A 55 8.22 2.82 -1.68
CA LYS A 55 8.06 1.37 -1.51
C LYS A 55 6.76 0.85 -2.12
N TRP A 56 5.64 1.56 -1.96
CA TRP A 56 4.36 1.20 -2.59
C TRP A 56 4.45 1.20 -4.12
N LEU A 57 5.04 2.24 -4.70
CA LEU A 57 5.20 2.34 -6.15
C LEU A 57 6.06 1.20 -6.70
N THR A 58 7.19 0.91 -6.05
CA THR A 58 8.06 -0.20 -6.44
C THR A 58 7.34 -1.54 -6.37
N GLN A 59 6.63 -1.83 -5.27
CA GLN A 59 5.87 -3.08 -5.13
C GLN A 59 4.78 -3.20 -6.21
N ARG A 60 4.09 -2.10 -6.52
CA ARG A 60 3.08 -2.06 -7.60
C ARG A 60 3.71 -2.35 -8.96
N ALA A 61 4.81 -1.67 -9.29
CA ALA A 61 5.52 -1.89 -10.55
C ALA A 61 6.05 -3.33 -10.69
N ALA A 62 6.60 -3.90 -9.61
CA ALA A 62 7.05 -5.29 -9.56
C ALA A 62 5.90 -6.28 -9.78
N ALA A 63 4.74 -6.05 -9.13
CA ALA A 63 3.57 -6.90 -9.30
C ALA A 63 3.00 -6.86 -10.74
N ILE A 64 3.13 -5.73 -11.43
CA ILE A 64 2.66 -5.54 -12.81
C ILE A 64 3.56 -6.26 -13.83
N ILE A 65 4.89 -6.17 -13.69
CA ILE A 65 5.84 -6.64 -14.72
C ILE A 65 6.48 -8.00 -14.38
N GLN A 66 6.26 -8.56 -13.18
CA GLN A 66 6.71 -9.90 -12.75
C GLN A 66 8.20 -10.22 -13.08
N ASN A 67 9.11 -9.23 -13.01
CA ASN A 67 10.59 -9.33 -13.16
C ASN A 67 11.25 -8.87 -14.49
N SER A 68 10.73 -7.87 -15.18
CA SER A 68 11.45 -7.26 -16.32
C SER A 68 11.43 -5.73 -16.34
N LEU A 69 11.58 -5.11 -15.16
CA LEU A 69 12.00 -3.72 -15.11
C LEU A 69 13.45 -3.62 -15.58
N HIS A 70 13.73 -2.68 -16.48
CA HIS A 70 15.07 -2.51 -17.02
C HIS A 70 15.99 -1.86 -15.99
N PRO A 71 17.27 -2.27 -15.92
CA PRO A 71 18.25 -1.60 -15.09
C PRO A 71 18.44 -0.14 -15.54
N ASP A 72 18.74 0.72 -14.57
CA ASP A 72 18.92 2.17 -14.73
C ASP A 72 17.71 2.91 -15.29
N THR A 73 16.51 2.38 -15.06
CA THR A 73 15.25 3.09 -15.33
C THR A 73 14.65 3.64 -14.05
N VAL A 74 13.78 4.64 -14.22
CA VAL A 74 13.01 5.26 -13.15
C VAL A 74 11.53 5.17 -13.45
N LEU A 75 10.74 5.01 -12.39
CA LEU A 75 9.29 4.84 -12.40
C LEU A 75 8.63 6.13 -11.96
N PHE A 76 7.65 6.59 -12.73
CA PHE A 76 6.75 7.67 -12.33
C PHE A 76 5.34 7.14 -12.14
N GLU A 77 4.68 7.57 -11.07
CA GLU A 77 3.24 7.42 -10.89
C GLU A 77 2.57 8.77 -11.14
N LEU A 78 1.81 8.86 -12.22
CA LEU A 78 1.09 10.05 -12.64
C LEU A 78 -0.42 9.81 -12.55
N ARG A 79 -1.17 10.89 -12.44
CA ARG A 79 -2.64 10.85 -12.50
C ARG A 79 -3.06 10.67 -13.96
N ALA A 80 -3.72 9.56 -14.28
CA ALA A 80 -4.12 9.28 -15.66
C ALA A 80 -5.05 10.37 -16.22
N ASN A 81 -5.94 10.91 -15.39
CA ASN A 81 -6.91 11.96 -15.76
C ASN A 81 -6.25 13.30 -16.14
N ASP A 82 -4.95 13.47 -15.90
CA ASP A 82 -4.25 14.69 -16.29
C ASP A 82 -3.86 14.73 -17.76
N PHE A 83 -4.01 13.62 -18.49
CA PHE A 83 -3.56 13.44 -19.86
C PHE A 83 -4.70 12.90 -20.73
N GLU A 84 -4.86 13.44 -21.94
CA GLU A 84 -5.80 12.89 -22.93
C GLU A 84 -5.29 11.54 -23.44
N HIS A 85 -3.98 11.46 -23.70
CA HIS A 85 -3.30 10.21 -24.05
C HIS A 85 -2.03 10.03 -23.22
N TYR A 86 -1.72 8.79 -22.83
CA TYR A 86 -0.56 8.50 -21.96
C TYR A 86 0.78 8.95 -22.56
N THR A 87 0.87 9.14 -23.89
CA THR A 87 2.08 9.67 -24.54
C THR A 87 2.34 11.13 -24.23
N ASP A 88 1.31 11.89 -23.85
CA ASP A 88 1.47 13.30 -23.45
C ASP A 88 2.28 13.39 -22.16
N ALA A 89 2.20 12.38 -21.30
CA ALA A 89 3.07 12.26 -20.15
C ALA A 89 4.55 12.08 -20.56
N TYR A 90 4.86 11.43 -21.68
CA TYR A 90 6.25 11.33 -22.14
C TYR A 90 6.78 12.68 -22.58
N ARG A 91 5.96 13.48 -23.28
CA ARG A 91 6.33 14.85 -23.66
C ARG A 91 6.57 15.70 -22.41
N LEU A 92 5.72 15.56 -21.40
CA LEU A 92 5.89 16.26 -20.13
C LEU A 92 7.20 15.87 -19.43
N LEU A 93 7.56 14.58 -19.40
CA LEU A 93 8.82 14.11 -18.82
C LEU A 93 10.04 14.67 -19.57
N ILE A 94 9.98 14.71 -20.91
CA ILE A 94 11.03 15.31 -21.74
C ILE A 94 11.18 16.80 -21.44
N GLU A 95 10.07 17.52 -21.36
CA GLU A 95 10.06 18.97 -21.12
C GLU A 95 10.58 19.33 -19.71
N LYS A 96 10.17 18.58 -18.69
CA LYS A 96 10.45 18.95 -17.28
C LYS A 96 11.76 18.39 -16.75
N ILE A 97 12.15 17.19 -17.16
CA ILE A 97 13.36 16.55 -16.65
C ILE A 97 14.48 16.68 -17.68
N GLY A 98 14.27 16.14 -18.89
CA GLY A 98 15.25 16.15 -19.97
C GLY A 98 15.06 15.02 -20.99
N PRO A 99 15.93 14.91 -22.00
CA PRO A 99 15.79 13.95 -23.09
C PRO A 99 15.83 12.49 -22.61
N LEU A 100 14.99 11.67 -23.23
CA LEU A 100 14.96 10.22 -23.02
C LEU A 100 16.05 9.54 -23.87
N LYS A 101 16.55 8.40 -23.39
CA LYS A 101 17.46 7.56 -24.17
C LYS A 101 16.69 6.91 -25.32
N GLY A 102 16.78 7.49 -26.52
CA GLY A 102 15.93 7.10 -27.66
C GLY A 102 14.45 7.29 -27.30
N ASN A 103 13.60 6.30 -27.61
CA ASN A 103 12.20 6.27 -27.19
C ASN A 103 12.01 5.55 -25.84
N GLY A 104 12.93 5.79 -24.89
CA GLY A 104 13.04 5.07 -23.63
C GLY A 104 11.94 5.37 -22.60
N ALA A 105 10.67 5.30 -22.99
CA ALA A 105 9.53 5.38 -22.08
C ALA A 105 8.44 4.38 -22.47
N ARG A 106 7.84 3.71 -21.48
CA ARG A 106 6.70 2.81 -21.69
C ARG A 106 5.71 2.86 -20.54
N PRO A 107 4.40 2.68 -20.79
CA PRO A 107 3.40 2.69 -19.74
C PRO A 107 3.26 1.26 -19.21
N ILE A 108 3.63 1.06 -17.95
CA ILE A 108 3.58 -0.28 -17.35
C ILE A 108 2.21 -0.57 -16.76
N SER A 109 1.49 0.46 -16.35
CA SER A 109 0.09 0.41 -15.86
C SER A 109 -0.88 -0.36 -16.76
N ARG A 110 -0.59 -0.50 -18.06
CA ARG A 110 -1.38 -1.31 -19.01
C ARG A 110 -1.52 -2.78 -18.63
N PHE A 111 -0.53 -3.32 -17.92
CA PHE A 111 -0.55 -4.71 -17.44
C PHE A 111 -1.07 -4.82 -16.01
N GLY A 112 -1.49 -3.69 -15.41
CA GLY A 112 -2.03 -3.61 -14.07
C GLY A 112 -3.55 -3.77 -14.02
N ASN A 113 -4.16 -3.25 -12.95
CA ASN A 113 -5.60 -3.37 -12.72
C ASN A 113 -6.37 -2.30 -13.53
N ALA A 114 -7.18 -2.74 -14.50
CA ALA A 114 -7.99 -1.87 -15.36
C ALA A 114 -9.00 -0.99 -14.60
N LEU A 115 -9.38 -1.35 -13.37
CA LEU A 115 -10.34 -0.59 -12.57
C LEU A 115 -9.73 0.63 -11.89
N LYS A 116 -8.40 0.78 -11.88
CA LYS A 116 -7.72 1.91 -11.24
C LYS A 116 -7.17 2.87 -12.29
N PRO A 117 -7.53 4.17 -12.26
CA PRO A 117 -7.04 5.16 -13.22
C PRO A 117 -5.62 5.61 -12.84
N GLU A 118 -4.66 4.70 -12.96
CA GLU A 118 -3.28 4.89 -12.55
C GLU A 118 -2.38 4.88 -13.79
N LEU A 119 -1.54 5.91 -13.94
CA LEU A 119 -0.56 5.95 -15.03
C LEU A 119 0.84 5.77 -14.46
N ILE A 120 1.31 4.53 -14.45
CA ILE A 120 2.69 4.21 -14.11
C ILE A 120 3.52 4.10 -15.39
N ILE A 121 4.61 4.86 -15.45
CA ILE A 121 5.52 4.93 -16.59
C ILE A 121 6.92 4.55 -16.14
N GLU A 122 7.53 3.62 -16.87
CA GLU A 122 8.96 3.33 -16.76
C GLU A 122 9.71 4.14 -17.82
N THR A 123 10.76 4.84 -17.39
CA THR A 123 11.54 5.74 -18.24
C THR A 123 13.03 5.56 -18.07
N LYS A 124 13.78 5.76 -19.15
CA LYS A 124 15.24 5.83 -19.18
C LYS A 124 15.65 7.17 -19.76
N PHE A 125 16.25 8.02 -18.96
CA PHE A 125 16.82 9.27 -19.44
C PHE A 125 18.17 9.03 -20.13
N GLU A 126 18.58 9.98 -20.98
CA GLU A 126 19.81 9.89 -21.76
C GLU A 126 21.06 9.82 -20.87
N THR A 127 21.07 10.60 -19.78
CA THR A 127 22.18 10.64 -18.83
C THR A 127 21.76 10.15 -17.43
N PRO A 128 22.68 9.54 -16.66
CA PRO A 128 22.40 9.14 -15.27
C PRO A 128 22.08 10.32 -14.34
N GLU A 129 22.55 11.52 -14.67
CA GLU A 129 22.26 12.74 -13.91
C GLU A 129 20.78 13.13 -13.99
N LEU A 130 20.15 12.96 -15.15
CA LEU A 130 18.71 13.18 -15.32
C LEU A 130 17.89 12.15 -14.54
N ASN A 131 18.34 10.89 -14.47
CA ASN A 131 17.73 9.89 -13.59
C ASN A 131 17.82 10.32 -12.12
N LYS A 132 18.97 10.82 -11.67
CA LYS A 132 19.14 11.33 -10.29
C LYS A 132 18.22 12.52 -10.02
N LYS A 133 18.18 13.49 -10.93
CA LYS A 133 17.30 14.66 -10.86
C LYS A 133 15.82 14.26 -10.75
N ALA A 134 15.39 13.28 -11.55
CA ALA A 134 14.02 12.77 -11.52
C ALA A 134 13.64 12.18 -10.14
N VAL A 135 14.60 11.54 -9.46
CA VAL A 135 14.40 10.91 -8.13
C VAL A 135 14.48 11.93 -7.00
N THR A 136 15.46 12.84 -7.03
CA THR A 136 15.72 13.78 -5.93
C THR A 136 14.81 15.00 -5.98
N GLU A 137 14.77 15.67 -7.12
CA GLU A 137 14.03 16.93 -7.34
C GLU A 137 12.62 16.64 -7.84
N GLY A 138 12.49 15.78 -8.86
CA GLY A 138 11.24 15.54 -9.56
C GLY A 138 10.79 16.77 -10.37
N PHE A 139 9.47 16.91 -10.56
CA PHE A 139 8.89 18.07 -11.23
C PHE A 139 7.48 18.38 -10.73
N GLN A 140 7.06 19.64 -10.84
CA GLN A 140 5.71 20.06 -10.48
C GLN A 140 4.80 20.09 -11.71
N HIS A 141 3.60 19.52 -11.58
CA HIS A 141 2.55 19.60 -12.59
C HIS A 141 1.18 19.66 -11.93
N LYS A 142 0.36 20.65 -12.31
CA LYS A 142 -1.00 20.88 -11.76
C LYS A 142 -1.05 20.87 -10.22
N GLY A 143 -0.05 21.50 -9.59
CA GLY A 143 0.05 21.60 -8.12
C GLY A 143 0.55 20.34 -7.40
N VAL A 144 0.88 19.27 -8.13
CA VAL A 144 1.43 18.02 -7.58
C VAL A 144 2.92 17.93 -7.90
N LEU A 145 3.73 17.58 -6.90
CA LEU A 145 5.14 17.26 -7.08
C LEU A 145 5.29 15.76 -7.40
N TYR A 146 5.74 15.45 -8.60
CA TYR A 146 5.99 14.08 -9.04
C TYR A 146 7.48 13.77 -8.92
N LYS A 147 7.82 12.74 -8.13
CA LYS A 147 9.17 12.20 -8.00
C LYS A 147 9.24 10.79 -8.54
N ALA A 148 10.36 10.47 -9.17
CA ALA A 148 10.59 9.14 -9.71
C ALA A 148 11.13 8.19 -8.65
N VAL A 149 10.96 6.89 -8.89
CA VAL A 149 11.53 5.81 -8.07
C VAL A 149 12.42 4.93 -8.94
N PRO A 150 13.66 4.61 -8.51
CA PRO A 150 14.52 3.70 -9.27
C PRO A 150 13.88 2.32 -9.45
N ALA A 151 13.82 1.82 -10.68
CA ALA A 151 13.15 0.56 -11.00
C ALA A 151 13.94 -0.68 -10.57
N GLY A 152 15.26 -0.53 -10.43
CA GLY A 152 16.21 -1.59 -10.04
C GLY A 152 16.71 -1.48 -8.60
N SER A 153 16.01 -0.75 -7.71
CA SER A 153 16.32 -0.88 -6.29
C SER A 153 16.17 -2.34 -5.90
N LYS A 154 17.12 -2.89 -5.14
CA LYS A 154 17.15 -4.28 -4.63
C LYS A 154 16.03 -4.51 -3.60
N THR A 155 14.80 -4.24 -4.01
CA THR A 155 13.57 -4.26 -3.22
C THR A 155 12.68 -5.41 -3.65
N GLU A 156 13.27 -6.45 -4.22
CA GLU A 156 12.69 -7.80 -4.23
C GLU A 156 12.32 -8.25 -2.80
N GLY A 157 12.83 -7.57 -1.76
CA GLY A 157 12.46 -7.75 -0.37
C GLY A 157 11.27 -6.93 0.15
N ASN A 158 10.92 -5.75 -0.36
CA ASN A 158 9.94 -4.90 0.31
C ASN A 158 8.52 -5.37 0.03
N ARG A 159 8.04 -6.33 0.82
CA ARG A 159 6.65 -6.75 0.83
C ARG A 159 5.89 -5.92 1.85
N LEU A 160 5.31 -4.82 1.38
CA LEU A 160 4.37 -4.03 2.13
C LEU A 160 3.07 -4.81 2.34
N GLN A 161 2.69 -4.91 3.61
CA GLN A 161 1.41 -5.45 4.04
C GLN A 161 0.64 -4.40 4.82
N THR A 162 -0.68 -4.51 4.79
CA THR A 162 -1.56 -3.64 5.56
C THR A 162 -2.41 -4.51 6.47
N VAL A 163 -2.42 -4.19 7.76
CA VAL A 163 -3.23 -4.85 8.78
C VAL A 163 -4.20 -3.83 9.33
N THR A 164 -5.47 -4.21 9.46
CA THR A 164 -6.45 -3.41 10.20
C THR A 164 -6.59 -4.02 11.58
N LEU A 165 -6.37 -3.20 12.60
CA LEU A 165 -6.49 -3.54 14.00
C LEU A 165 -7.75 -2.86 14.55
N SER A 166 -8.41 -3.56 15.47
CA SER A 166 -9.58 -3.08 16.20
C SER A 166 -9.34 -3.29 17.69
N GLN A 167 -10.11 -2.60 18.52
CA GLN A 167 -10.01 -2.70 19.99
C GLN A 167 -8.66 -2.22 20.55
N LEU A 168 -8.02 -1.24 19.90
CA LEU A 168 -6.92 -0.51 20.51
C LEU A 168 -7.41 0.33 21.70
N PRO A 169 -6.60 0.55 22.75
CA PRO A 169 -6.99 1.41 23.86
C PRO A 169 -7.35 2.80 23.33
N TYR A 170 -8.54 3.28 23.68
CA TYR A 170 -9.07 4.56 23.17
C TYR A 170 -8.65 5.76 24.02
N ASP A 171 -8.08 5.49 25.19
CA ASP A 171 -7.76 6.43 26.26
C ASP A 171 -6.28 6.86 26.29
N ILE A 172 -5.50 6.43 25.30
CA ILE A 172 -4.06 6.71 25.19
C ILE A 172 -3.74 7.69 24.06
N SER A 173 -2.57 8.32 24.16
CA SER A 173 -2.09 9.29 23.17
C SER A 173 -1.70 8.63 21.84
N ASP A 174 -1.66 9.43 20.76
CA ASP A 174 -1.23 8.95 19.44
C ASP A 174 0.23 8.47 19.48
N GLU A 175 1.11 9.13 20.25
CA GLU A 175 2.49 8.71 20.45
C GLU A 175 2.59 7.34 21.13
N GLU A 176 1.77 7.08 22.15
CA GLU A 176 1.72 5.79 22.84
C GLU A 176 1.19 4.67 21.92
N ILE A 177 0.16 4.95 21.12
CA ILE A 177 -0.35 4.03 20.10
C ILE A 177 0.76 3.68 19.12
N VAL A 178 1.45 4.68 18.57
CA VAL A 178 2.52 4.47 17.59
C VAL A 178 3.68 3.68 18.18
N ASN A 179 4.15 4.05 19.37
CA ASN A 179 5.25 3.35 20.03
C ASN A 179 4.88 1.91 20.41
N GLY A 180 3.66 1.70 20.93
CA GLY A 180 3.13 0.38 21.23
C GLY A 180 3.03 -0.50 19.99
N LEU A 181 2.50 0.02 18.89
CA LEU A 181 2.40 -0.70 17.62
C LEU A 181 3.77 -1.00 17.01
N ARG A 182 4.70 -0.04 17.01
CA ARG A 182 6.08 -0.27 16.53
C ARG A 182 6.77 -1.37 17.32
N ASN A 183 6.60 -1.38 18.65
CA ASN A 183 7.21 -2.38 19.51
C ASN A 183 6.56 -3.75 19.39
N SER A 184 5.23 -3.84 19.36
CA SER A 184 4.50 -5.10 19.27
C SER A 184 4.60 -5.73 17.88
N MET A 185 4.60 -4.92 16.82
CA MET A 185 4.58 -5.41 15.45
C MET A 185 5.97 -5.65 14.85
N ARG A 186 7.06 -5.34 15.59
CA ARG A 186 8.45 -5.52 15.13
C ARG A 186 8.78 -6.92 14.63
N TYR A 187 8.11 -7.94 15.16
CA TYR A 187 8.31 -9.34 14.79
C TYR A 187 7.67 -9.71 13.44
N PHE A 188 6.72 -8.89 12.96
CA PHE A 188 6.03 -9.10 11.69
C PHE A 188 6.59 -8.20 10.59
N GLY A 189 7.23 -7.07 10.96
CA GLY A 189 7.83 -6.14 10.02
C GLY A 189 8.07 -4.76 10.63
N LYS A 190 8.70 -3.89 9.83
CA LYS A 190 8.90 -2.48 10.20
C LYS A 190 7.59 -1.72 9.95
N VAL A 191 7.00 -1.14 11.00
CA VAL A 191 5.85 -0.24 10.84
C VAL A 191 6.29 1.00 10.05
N LEU A 192 5.63 1.25 8.93
CA LEU A 192 5.89 2.41 8.06
C LEU A 192 4.80 3.47 8.16
N ARG A 193 3.55 3.08 8.44
CA ARG A 193 2.45 4.04 8.59
C ARG A 193 1.40 3.52 9.55
N VAL A 194 0.85 4.43 10.35
CA VAL A 194 -0.32 4.20 11.19
C VAL A 194 -1.38 5.23 10.82
N THR A 195 -2.54 4.73 10.41
CA THR A 195 -3.73 5.54 10.12
C THR A 195 -4.80 5.23 11.15
N LYS A 196 -5.16 6.23 11.94
CA LYS A 196 -6.20 6.16 12.97
C LYS A 196 -7.56 6.41 12.33
N PHE A 197 -8.57 5.65 12.75
CA PHE A 197 -9.96 5.88 12.36
C PHE A 197 -10.71 6.54 13.50
N THR A 198 -11.39 7.64 13.21
CA THR A 198 -12.28 8.30 14.17
C THR A 198 -13.67 8.43 13.58
N ASP A 199 -14.71 8.31 14.40
CA ASP A 199 -16.08 8.63 14.02
C ASP A 199 -16.55 9.84 14.82
N HIS A 200 -16.98 10.89 14.12
CA HIS A 200 -17.37 12.16 14.75
C HIS A 200 -16.34 12.72 15.77
N GLY A 201 -15.05 12.51 15.51
CA GLY A 201 -13.94 12.94 16.37
C GLY A 201 -13.59 11.98 17.51
N TRP A 202 -14.33 10.88 17.67
CA TRP A 202 -14.08 9.86 18.69
C TRP A 202 -13.23 8.73 18.13
N PHE A 203 -12.23 8.30 18.91
CA PHE A 203 -11.41 7.14 18.58
C PHE A 203 -11.99 5.89 19.25
N GLU A 204 -12.47 4.93 18.46
CA GLU A 204 -13.07 3.69 18.97
C GLU A 204 -12.10 2.49 18.91
N GLY A 205 -10.80 2.77 18.84
CA GLY A 205 -9.77 1.73 18.85
C GLY A 205 -9.52 1.07 17.49
N GLU A 206 -9.93 1.66 16.38
CA GLU A 206 -9.65 1.14 15.04
C GLU A 206 -8.46 1.88 14.38
N ALA A 207 -7.46 1.12 13.93
CA ALA A 207 -6.31 1.66 13.20
C ALA A 207 -5.87 0.74 12.07
N LYS A 208 -5.32 1.32 11.01
CA LYS A 208 -4.71 0.62 9.88
C LYS A 208 -3.21 0.83 9.95
N VAL A 209 -2.46 -0.26 9.95
CA VAL A 209 -1.00 -0.26 10.03
C VAL A 209 -0.43 -0.82 8.75
N SER A 210 0.47 -0.08 8.12
CA SER A 210 1.28 -0.55 6.99
C SER A 210 2.65 -0.99 7.50
N LEU A 211 3.05 -2.20 7.12
CA LEU A 211 4.26 -2.88 7.57
C LEU A 211 5.12 -3.23 6.36
N ASP A 212 6.42 -3.11 6.51
CA ASP A 212 7.39 -3.74 5.62
C ASP A 212 7.81 -5.09 6.22
N THR A 213 7.36 -6.19 5.60
CA THR A 213 7.54 -7.54 6.15
C THR A 213 8.89 -8.17 5.82
N ASN A 214 9.69 -7.52 4.98
CA ASN A 214 11.07 -7.90 4.72
C ASN A 214 11.88 -6.63 4.44
N PRO A 215 12.13 -5.84 5.50
CA PRO A 215 12.83 -4.58 5.37
C PRO A 215 14.28 -4.87 4.96
N VAL A 216 14.73 -4.20 3.90
CA VAL A 216 16.17 -4.13 3.63
C VAL A 216 16.81 -3.36 4.81
N GLU A 217 17.75 -3.99 5.52
CA GLU A 217 18.54 -3.28 6.54
C GLU A 217 19.32 -2.14 5.86
N ASP A 218 19.20 -0.93 6.41
CA ASP A 218 19.95 0.25 5.96
C ASP A 218 21.44 0.13 6.29
#